data_AF-A0A2H2Z4P2-F1
#
_entry.id   AF-A0A2H2Z4P2-F1
#
_cell.length_a   1.000
_cell.length_b   1.000
_cell.length_c   1.000
_cell.angle_alpha   90.00
_cell.angle_beta   90.00
_cell.angle_gamma   90.00
#
_symmetry.space_group_name_H-M   'P 1'
#
loop_
_entity.id
_entity.type
_entity.pdbx_description
1 polymer ?
#
loop_
_entity_poly.entity_id
_entity_poly.type
_entity_poly.pdbx_seq_one_letter_code
_entity_poly.pdbx_strand_id
1 'polypeptide(L)'
;MIGQNGWLECTEQSDLNKNKHTPQKKTGILDGIRKIAKDMSRRTLPAARRSVGTHAAVSLDPREQSLLYCELEFNLTTAINMYISEELDKGHLSPDHLKRVSDEWHQKGHHKVVGFRYDLETQLELVSLHINDFSFYGRRQGNTTEIALLLNEMKTNARNMRVRTFCQPDTTVAKHLVDSQSLFNLINASASQQIALAEIARFFKLLIKS
;
A
#
# COMPACT_ATOMS: atom_id res chain seq x y z
N MET A 1 -21.34 -20.34 14.51
CA MET A 1 -21.50 -20.44 15.98
C MET A 1 -20.12 -20.15 16.58
N ILE A 2 -20.00 -19.34 17.63
CA ILE A 2 -18.70 -19.09 18.29
C ILE A 2 -18.41 -20.30 19.19
N GLY A 3 -17.27 -20.96 19.00
CA GLY A 3 -16.88 -22.14 19.76
C GLY A 3 -16.52 -21.80 21.21
N GLN A 4 -16.59 -22.80 22.09
CA GLN A 4 -16.40 -22.64 23.54
C GLN A 4 -14.99 -22.15 23.95
N ASN A 5 -14.04 -22.14 23.01
CA ASN A 5 -12.68 -21.66 23.19
C ASN A 5 -12.40 -20.30 22.51
N GLY A 6 -13.44 -19.57 22.10
CA GLY A 6 -13.31 -18.22 21.52
C GLY A 6 -12.80 -18.19 20.07
N TRP A 7 -12.66 -19.34 19.41
CA TRP A 7 -12.36 -19.44 17.98
C TRP A 7 -13.63 -19.73 17.17
N LEU A 8 -13.66 -19.27 15.91
CA LEU A 8 -14.67 -19.69 14.95
C LEU A 8 -14.36 -21.14 14.55
N GLU A 9 -15.23 -22.07 14.92
CA GLU A 9 -15.12 -23.47 14.52
C GLU A 9 -15.45 -23.58 13.02
N CYS A 10 -14.48 -24.03 12.21
CA CYS A 10 -14.70 -24.33 10.80
C CYS A 10 -15.64 -25.54 10.69
N THR A 11 -16.91 -25.29 10.36
CA THR A 11 -17.86 -26.34 10.00
C THR A 11 -17.67 -26.78 8.55
N GLU A 12 -16.54 -27.41 8.23
CA GLU A 12 -16.40 -28.22 7.01
C GLU A 12 -15.47 -29.40 7.30
N GLN A 13 -16.04 -30.48 7.84
CA GLN A 13 -15.49 -31.83 7.79
C GLN A 13 -16.48 -32.76 7.10
N SER A 14 -16.35 -32.80 5.77
CA SER A 14 -16.73 -33.90 4.85
C SER A 14 -16.25 -33.41 3.48
N ASP A 15 -15.16 -33.89 2.88
CA ASP A 15 -14.86 -35.28 2.58
C ASP A 15 -13.37 -35.51 2.32
N LEU A 16 -12.90 -36.70 2.72
CA LEU A 16 -11.57 -37.22 2.44
C LEU A 16 -11.40 -37.66 0.98
N ASN A 17 -10.19 -37.44 0.46
CA ASN A 17 -9.52 -38.11 -0.67
C ASN A 17 -9.95 -37.81 -2.13
N LYS A 18 -9.05 -37.15 -2.88
CA LYS A 18 -8.42 -37.69 -4.11
C LYS A 18 -7.36 -36.75 -4.74
N ASN A 19 -6.12 -37.26 -4.81
CA ASN A 19 -5.11 -37.20 -5.88
C ASN A 19 -4.78 -35.90 -6.68
N LYS A 20 -3.47 -35.56 -6.62
CA LYS A 20 -2.48 -35.11 -7.66
C LYS A 20 -2.90 -34.17 -8.82
N HIS A 21 -1.92 -33.30 -9.15
CA HIS A 21 -1.79 -32.28 -10.23
C HIS A 21 -2.17 -30.87 -9.77
N THR A 22 -1.44 -29.78 -9.99
CA THR A 22 -0.31 -29.35 -10.84
C THR A 22 0.25 -28.06 -10.18
N PRO A 23 1.43 -27.50 -10.56
CA PRO A 23 1.86 -26.22 -10.04
C PRO A 23 0.92 -25.13 -10.56
N GLN A 24 -0.01 -24.69 -9.72
CA GLN A 24 -0.85 -23.53 -10.01
C GLN A 24 0.06 -22.30 -10.15
N LYS A 25 0.10 -21.77 -11.38
CA LYS A 25 0.64 -20.43 -11.64
C LYS A 25 -0.03 -19.48 -10.66
N LYS A 26 0.78 -18.71 -9.93
CA LYS A 26 0.32 -17.64 -9.04
C LYS A 26 -0.44 -16.59 -9.87
N THR A 27 -1.74 -16.77 -10.03
CA THR A 27 -2.65 -15.71 -10.47
C THR A 27 -2.57 -14.61 -9.44
N GLY A 28 -2.08 -13.44 -9.85
CA GLY A 28 -1.97 -12.28 -8.99
C GLY A 28 -3.34 -11.91 -8.42
N ILE A 29 -3.36 -11.45 -7.17
CA ILE A 29 -4.56 -11.04 -6.44
C ILE A 29 -5.40 -10.05 -7.28
N LEU A 30 -4.74 -9.24 -8.12
CA LEU A 30 -5.35 -8.28 -9.05
C LEU A 30 -6.27 -8.92 -10.12
N ASP A 31 -5.97 -10.12 -10.62
CA ASP A 31 -6.87 -10.82 -11.54
C ASP A 31 -8.10 -11.36 -10.81
N GLY A 32 -7.92 -11.79 -9.56
CA GLY A 32 -9.01 -12.13 -8.65
C GLY A 32 -9.90 -10.91 -8.37
N ILE A 33 -9.29 -9.74 -8.10
CA ILE A 33 -9.98 -8.46 -7.89
C ILE A 33 -10.78 -8.06 -9.13
N ARG A 34 -10.18 -8.15 -10.34
CA ARG A 34 -10.86 -7.84 -11.60
C ARG A 34 -12.07 -8.73 -11.84
N LYS A 35 -11.96 -10.03 -11.53
CA LYS A 35 -13.07 -10.98 -11.66
C LYS A 35 -14.21 -10.65 -10.71
N ILE A 36 -13.91 -10.32 -9.45
CA ILE A 36 -14.92 -10.00 -8.45
C ILE A 36 -15.60 -8.65 -8.74
N ALA A 37 -14.85 -7.63 -9.18
CA ALA A 37 -15.42 -6.33 -9.58
C ALA A 37 -16.42 -6.50 -10.74
N LYS A 38 -16.08 -7.33 -11.73
CA LYS A 38 -16.95 -7.63 -12.88
C LYS A 38 -18.24 -8.39 -12.51
N ASP A 39 -18.21 -9.18 -11.44
CA ASP A 39 -19.38 -9.93 -10.97
C ASP A 39 -20.28 -9.11 -10.03
N MET A 40 -19.74 -8.11 -9.34
CA MET A 40 -20.51 -7.20 -8.49
C MET A 40 -21.23 -6.08 -9.28
N SER A 41 -20.61 -5.54 -10.32
CA SER A 41 -21.23 -4.55 -11.21
C SER A 41 -22.54 -5.06 -11.84
N ARG A 42 -22.69 -6.39 -11.98
CA ARG A 42 -23.92 -7.03 -12.45
C ARG A 42 -25.06 -7.11 -11.41
N ARG A 43 -24.83 -6.72 -10.16
CA ARG A 43 -25.80 -6.84 -9.05
C ARG A 43 -26.19 -5.51 -8.38
N THR A 44 -25.70 -4.36 -8.84
CA THR A 44 -25.97 -3.08 -8.19
C THR A 44 -27.27 -2.41 -8.64
N LEU A 45 -28.11 -2.12 -7.64
CA LEU A 45 -29.31 -1.27 -7.65
C LEU A 45 -29.04 0.13 -8.25
N PRO A 46 -30.07 0.85 -8.73
CA PRO A 46 -29.90 2.11 -9.43
C PRO A 46 -29.19 3.15 -8.57
N ALA A 47 -28.17 3.78 -9.17
CA ALA A 47 -27.35 4.83 -8.59
C ALA A 47 -28.22 5.93 -7.93
N ALA A 48 -28.02 6.11 -6.63
CA ALA A 48 -28.65 7.20 -5.89
C ALA A 48 -28.24 8.55 -6.53
N ARG A 49 -29.25 9.39 -6.75
CA ARG A 49 -29.18 10.65 -7.49
C ARG A 49 -28.06 11.57 -6.97
N ARG A 50 -27.25 12.06 -7.91
CA ARG A 50 -26.23 13.10 -7.75
C ARG A 50 -26.83 14.34 -7.07
N SER A 51 -26.30 14.71 -5.91
CA SER A 51 -26.53 16.03 -5.31
C SER A 51 -25.60 17.06 -5.95
N VAL A 52 -26.19 18.18 -6.37
CA VAL A 52 -25.53 19.32 -7.00
C VAL A 52 -24.62 20.03 -6.00
N GLY A 53 -23.33 19.84 -6.18
CA GLY A 53 -22.22 20.61 -5.61
C GLY A 53 -21.01 20.34 -6.48
N THR A 54 -20.04 21.25 -6.54
CA THR A 54 -18.74 21.11 -7.20
C THR A 54 -17.87 20.02 -6.54
N HIS A 55 -18.43 18.85 -6.32
CA HIS A 55 -17.77 17.70 -5.75
C HIS A 55 -16.85 17.10 -6.81
N ALA A 56 -15.57 16.99 -6.48
CA ALA A 56 -14.60 16.29 -7.31
C ALA A 56 -15.11 14.88 -7.60
N ALA A 57 -14.88 14.39 -8.83
CA ALA A 57 -15.39 13.09 -9.27
C ALA A 57 -14.86 11.97 -8.37
N VAL A 58 -15.76 11.06 -7.98
CA VAL A 58 -15.44 9.83 -7.25
C VAL A 58 -15.97 8.68 -8.11
N SER A 59 -15.08 8.08 -8.92
CA SER A 59 -15.47 7.03 -9.87
C SER A 59 -15.39 5.64 -9.27
N LEU A 60 -14.45 5.41 -8.35
CA LEU A 60 -14.30 4.11 -7.68
C LEU A 60 -15.28 3.99 -6.51
N ASP A 61 -15.97 2.86 -6.44
CA ASP A 61 -16.80 2.54 -5.28
C ASP A 61 -15.93 2.27 -4.03
N PRO A 62 -16.51 2.29 -2.80
CA PRO A 62 -15.74 2.07 -1.58
C PRO A 62 -14.97 0.74 -1.54
N ARG A 63 -15.48 -0.31 -2.19
CA ARG A 63 -14.85 -1.62 -2.24
C ARG A 63 -13.64 -1.59 -3.17
N GLU A 64 -13.77 -0.95 -4.33
CA GLU A 64 -12.67 -0.76 -5.29
C GLU A 64 -11.55 0.08 -4.70
N GLN A 65 -11.87 1.19 -4.02
CA GLN A 65 -10.89 2.00 -3.30
C GLN A 65 -10.22 1.21 -2.17
N SER A 66 -10.96 0.39 -1.41
CA SER A 66 -10.39 -0.47 -0.38
C SER A 66 -9.37 -1.46 -0.94
N LEU A 67 -9.66 -2.07 -2.10
CA LEU A 67 -8.75 -3.03 -2.74
C LEU A 67 -7.51 -2.32 -3.30
N LEU A 68 -7.71 -1.17 -3.97
CA LEU A 68 -6.62 -0.35 -4.49
C LEU A 68 -5.67 0.08 -3.37
N TYR A 69 -6.20 0.62 -2.27
CA TYR A 69 -5.36 1.12 -1.19
C TYR A 69 -4.71 0.01 -0.37
N CYS A 70 -5.36 -1.14 -0.22
CA CYS A 70 -4.73 -2.32 0.38
C CYS A 70 -3.48 -2.74 -0.39
N GLU A 71 -3.59 -2.87 -1.71
CA GLU A 71 -2.46 -3.26 -2.56
C GLU A 71 -1.39 -2.17 -2.62
N LEU A 72 -1.79 -0.89 -2.71
CA LEU A 72 -0.84 0.22 -2.74
C LEU A 72 -0.04 0.30 -1.44
N GLU A 73 -0.71 0.25 -0.28
CA GLU A 73 -0.05 0.31 1.03
C GLU A 73 0.88 -0.89 1.23
N PHE A 74 0.48 -2.09 0.81
CA PHE A 74 1.33 -3.28 0.88
C PHE A 74 2.60 -3.15 0.02
N ASN A 75 2.48 -2.66 -1.21
CA ASN A 75 3.63 -2.52 -2.10
C ASN A 75 4.57 -1.40 -1.65
N LEU A 76 4.03 -0.28 -1.17
CA LEU A 76 4.83 0.82 -0.61
C LEU A 76 5.62 0.36 0.62
N THR A 77 4.94 -0.26 1.58
CA THR A 77 5.59 -0.68 2.84
C THR A 77 6.63 -1.78 2.62
N THR A 78 6.39 -2.66 1.66
CA THR A 78 7.35 -3.70 1.25
C THR A 78 8.58 -3.09 0.59
N ALA A 79 8.40 -2.12 -0.32
CA ALA A 79 9.51 -1.46 -1.00
C ALA A 79 10.40 -0.69 -0.04
N ILE A 80 9.81 0.08 0.88
CA ILE A 80 10.59 0.83 1.87
C ILE A 80 11.29 -0.11 2.85
N ASN A 81 10.63 -1.20 3.29
CA ASN A 81 11.29 -2.19 4.14
C ASN A 81 12.54 -2.78 3.47
N MET A 82 12.44 -3.18 2.19
CA MET A 82 13.58 -3.70 1.44
C MET A 82 14.69 -2.65 1.29
N TYR A 83 14.32 -1.43 0.95
CA TYR A 83 15.26 -0.32 0.82
C TYR A 83 16.02 -0.05 2.13
N ILE A 84 15.34 0.01 3.28
CA ILE A 84 15.99 0.20 4.58
C ILE A 84 16.90 -0.99 4.92
N SER A 85 16.50 -2.22 4.59
CA SER A 85 17.37 -3.40 4.74
C SER A 85 18.65 -3.27 3.92
N GLU A 86 18.56 -2.82 2.67
CA GLU A 86 19.73 -2.62 1.81
C GLU A 86 20.64 -1.50 2.34
N GLU A 87 20.08 -0.42 2.87
CA GLU A 87 20.86 0.66 3.49
C GLU A 87 21.51 0.23 4.81
N LEU A 88 20.86 -0.65 5.58
CA LEU A 88 21.48 -1.30 6.73
C LEU A 88 22.69 -2.13 6.30
N ASP A 89 22.55 -2.96 5.27
CA ASP A 89 23.63 -3.81 4.77
C ASP A 89 24.83 -3.00 4.26
N LYS A 90 24.59 -1.77 3.78
CA LYS A 90 25.63 -0.80 3.41
C LYS A 90 26.26 -0.06 4.60
N GLY A 91 25.69 -0.20 5.80
CA GLY A 91 26.14 0.50 7.00
C GLY A 91 25.66 1.95 7.10
N HIS A 92 24.66 2.35 6.33
CA HIS A 92 24.12 3.72 6.33
C HIS A 92 23.01 3.94 7.39
N LEU A 93 22.55 2.88 8.07
CA LEU A 93 21.52 2.98 9.10
C LEU A 93 22.12 3.36 10.45
N SER A 94 21.73 4.53 10.98
CA SER A 94 22.11 4.99 12.32
C SER A 94 21.34 4.20 13.40
N PRO A 95 22.05 3.52 14.33
CA PRO A 95 21.41 2.83 15.45
C PRO A 95 20.60 3.75 16.36
N ASP A 96 21.03 5.01 16.53
CA ASP A 96 20.36 5.99 17.39
C ASP A 96 19.02 6.43 16.80
N HIS A 97 18.98 6.69 15.49
CA HIS A 97 17.74 7.01 14.79
C HIS A 97 16.77 5.81 14.81
N LEU A 98 17.27 4.59 14.58
CA LEU A 98 16.45 3.39 14.66
C LEU A 98 15.88 3.18 16.06
N LYS A 99 16.71 3.35 17.10
CA LYS A 99 16.28 3.23 18.50
C LYS A 99 15.17 4.22 18.81
N ARG A 100 15.33 5.48 18.42
CA ARG A 100 14.30 6.52 18.60
C ARG A 100 12.97 6.12 17.97
N VAL A 101 12.97 5.69 16.71
CA VAL A 101 11.75 5.25 16.01
C VAL A 101 11.13 4.03 16.69
N SER A 102 11.95 3.07 17.14
CA SER A 102 11.48 1.87 17.84
C SER A 102 10.85 2.19 19.20
N ASP A 103 11.46 3.09 19.97
CA ASP A 103 10.96 3.53 21.27
C ASP A 103 9.64 4.31 21.11
N GLU A 104 9.55 5.23 20.15
CA GLU A 104 8.32 5.96 19.82
C GLU A 104 7.19 5.00 19.37
N TRP A 105 7.52 3.99 18.57
CA TRP A 105 6.59 2.95 18.15
C TRP A 105 6.06 2.14 19.34
N HIS A 106 6.94 1.76 20.27
CA HIS A 106 6.56 1.01 21.46
C HIS A 106 5.73 1.85 22.44
N GLN A 107 6.07 3.13 22.61
CA GLN A 107 5.31 4.06 23.46
C GLN A 107 3.87 4.28 22.98
N LYS A 108 3.61 4.13 21.68
CA LYS A 108 2.25 4.12 21.10
C LYS A 108 1.47 2.82 21.38
N GLY A 109 2.06 1.87 22.10
CA GLY A 109 1.45 0.58 22.43
C GLY A 109 1.52 -0.44 21.29
N HIS A 110 2.32 -0.18 20.24
CA HIS A 110 2.45 -1.10 19.13
C HIS A 110 3.42 -2.26 19.44
N HIS A 111 3.16 -3.42 18.83
CA HIS A 111 4.02 -4.59 18.94
C HIS A 111 5.35 -4.41 18.19
N LYS A 112 6.38 -5.15 18.62
CA LYS A 112 7.66 -5.21 17.90
C LYS A 112 7.43 -5.68 16.46
N VAL A 113 8.11 -5.02 15.51
CA VAL A 113 8.02 -5.35 14.09
C VAL A 113 9.08 -6.37 13.70
N VAL A 114 8.80 -7.13 12.64
CA VAL A 114 9.79 -7.99 11.98
C VAL A 114 10.53 -7.15 10.93
N GLY A 115 11.87 -7.12 10.98
CA GLY A 115 12.65 -6.23 10.13
C GLY A 115 12.29 -4.76 10.36
N PHE A 116 11.94 -4.04 9.29
CA PHE A 116 11.51 -2.64 9.33
C PHE A 116 10.03 -2.48 8.98
N ARG A 117 9.21 -3.51 9.22
CA ARG A 117 7.76 -3.57 8.90
C ARG A 117 6.89 -2.70 9.82
N TYR A 118 7.31 -1.47 10.05
CA TYR A 118 6.45 -0.44 10.61
C TYR A 118 5.36 -0.07 9.62
N ASP A 119 4.40 0.71 10.09
CA ASP A 119 3.44 1.33 9.18
C ASP A 119 4.13 2.30 8.19
N LEU A 120 3.43 2.61 7.08
CA LEU A 120 4.02 3.40 5.99
C LEU A 120 4.58 4.75 6.45
N GLU A 121 3.84 5.46 7.30
CA GLU A 121 4.26 6.77 7.79
C GLU A 121 5.53 6.68 8.65
N THR A 122 5.61 5.68 9.53
CA THR A 122 6.77 5.47 10.41
C THR A 122 8.00 5.02 9.62
N GLN A 123 7.82 4.21 8.57
CA GLN A 123 8.92 3.86 7.66
C GLN A 123 9.45 5.09 6.91
N LEU A 124 8.56 5.96 6.43
CA LEU A 124 8.95 7.22 5.77
C LEU A 124 9.64 8.19 6.71
N GLU A 125 9.23 8.22 7.99
CA GLU A 125 9.93 8.99 9.03
C GLU A 125 11.35 8.46 9.24
N LEU A 126 11.52 7.14 9.35
CA LEU A 126 12.84 6.54 9.49
C LEU A 126 13.75 6.87 8.30
N VAL A 127 13.23 6.82 7.06
CA VAL A 127 13.97 7.26 5.86
C VAL A 127 14.31 8.76 5.93
N SER A 128 13.38 9.59 6.42
CA SER A 128 13.59 11.05 6.54
C SER A 128 14.69 11.40 7.54
N LEU A 129 14.80 10.64 8.65
CA LEU A 129 15.88 10.81 9.63
C LEU A 129 17.27 10.51 9.04
N HIS A 130 17.33 9.70 7.98
CA HIS A 130 18.57 9.30 7.30
C HIS A 130 18.76 10.00 5.96
N ILE A 131 18.16 11.17 5.76
CA ILE A 131 18.18 11.85 4.45
C ILE A 131 19.61 12.20 3.97
N ASN A 132 20.56 12.33 4.88
CA ASN A 132 21.96 12.62 4.56
C ASN A 132 22.84 11.35 4.55
N ASP A 133 22.33 10.22 5.03
CA ASP A 133 23.07 8.98 5.20
C ASP A 133 22.72 7.96 4.11
N PHE A 134 21.44 7.89 3.73
CA PHE A 134 20.93 6.93 2.76
C PHE A 134 21.27 7.30 1.31
N SER A 135 21.45 6.27 0.50
CA SER A 135 21.63 6.39 -0.95
C SER A 135 20.28 6.58 -1.65
N PHE A 136 20.04 7.78 -2.18
CA PHE A 136 18.85 8.10 -2.98
C PHE A 136 19.16 8.15 -4.48
N TYR A 137 18.13 7.96 -5.31
CA TYR A 137 18.25 7.76 -6.75
C TYR A 137 17.28 8.61 -7.57
N GLY A 138 17.47 8.57 -8.89
CA GLY A 138 16.62 9.25 -9.86
C GLY A 138 16.82 10.76 -9.89
N ARG A 139 15.85 11.49 -10.45
CA ARG A 139 16.00 12.91 -10.77
C ARG A 139 16.27 13.84 -9.57
N ARG A 140 15.95 13.38 -8.35
CA ARG A 140 16.08 14.15 -7.10
C ARG A 140 17.38 13.83 -6.35
N GLN A 141 18.18 12.90 -6.87
CA GLN A 141 19.44 12.50 -6.26
C GLN A 141 20.35 13.72 -6.05
N GLY A 142 20.92 13.83 -4.86
CA GLY A 142 21.78 14.95 -4.46
C GLY A 142 21.04 16.25 -4.10
N ASN A 143 19.70 16.30 -4.18
CA ASN A 143 18.91 17.44 -3.76
C ASN A 143 18.08 17.09 -2.50
N THR A 144 18.70 17.20 -1.33
CA THR A 144 18.09 16.89 -0.02
C THR A 144 16.77 17.63 0.21
N THR A 145 16.63 18.87 -0.28
CA THR A 145 15.39 19.64 -0.15
C THR A 145 14.24 19.01 -0.94
N GLU A 146 14.47 18.64 -2.20
CA GLU A 146 13.43 17.97 -3.00
C GLU A 146 13.08 16.58 -2.48
N ILE A 147 14.07 15.86 -1.93
CA ILE A 147 13.86 14.57 -1.28
C ILE A 147 12.98 14.75 -0.04
N ALA A 148 13.29 15.72 0.83
CA ALA A 148 12.53 16.02 2.04
C ALA A 148 11.07 16.39 1.71
N LEU A 149 10.86 17.19 0.66
CA LEU A 149 9.52 17.56 0.20
C LEU A 149 8.72 16.34 -0.24
N LEU A 150 9.31 15.43 -1.04
CA LEU A 150 8.64 14.21 -1.47
C LEU A 150 8.34 13.28 -0.28
N LEU A 151 9.27 13.10 0.65
CA LEU A 151 9.05 12.26 1.83
C LEU A 151 7.94 12.83 2.73
N ASN A 152 7.88 14.16 2.90
CA ASN A 152 6.80 14.81 3.65
C ASN A 152 5.43 14.67 2.97
N GLU A 153 5.40 14.80 1.63
CA GLU A 153 4.20 14.56 0.85
C GLU A 153 3.73 13.11 0.96
N MET A 154 4.65 12.15 0.92
CA MET A 154 4.34 10.73 1.10
C MET A 154 3.83 10.43 2.52
N LYS A 155 4.35 11.10 3.56
CA LYS A 155 3.78 11.00 4.93
C LYS A 155 2.33 11.51 4.97
N THR A 156 2.04 12.60 4.27
CA THR A 156 0.68 13.14 4.15
C THR A 156 -0.23 12.16 3.41
N ASN A 157 0.24 11.60 2.29
CA ASN A 157 -0.48 10.56 1.55
C ASN A 157 -0.73 9.32 2.42
N ALA A 158 0.24 8.88 3.23
CA ALA A 158 0.08 7.74 4.13
C ALA A 158 -1.05 7.97 5.15
N ARG A 159 -1.14 9.18 5.74
CA ARG A 159 -2.25 9.56 6.63
C ARG A 159 -3.59 9.57 5.90
N ASN A 160 -3.64 10.12 4.69
CA ASN A 160 -4.86 10.16 3.88
C ASN A 160 -5.34 8.75 3.51
N MET A 161 -4.43 7.86 3.14
CA MET A 161 -4.73 6.45 2.80
C MET A 161 -5.29 5.65 3.99
N ARG A 162 -4.98 6.04 5.23
CA ARG A 162 -5.53 5.41 6.43
C ARG A 162 -7.01 5.73 6.67
N VAL A 163 -7.57 6.74 6.01
CA VAL A 163 -8.99 7.08 6.15
C VAL A 163 -9.84 6.06 5.40
N ARG A 164 -10.45 5.14 6.14
CA ARG A 164 -11.23 3.99 5.61
C ARG A 164 -12.67 4.34 5.21
N THR A 165 -12.97 5.60 4.92
CA THR A 165 -14.26 5.99 4.32
C THR A 165 -14.34 5.62 2.85
N PHE A 166 -13.19 5.56 2.16
CA PHE A 166 -13.06 5.09 0.78
C PHE A 166 -13.93 5.86 -0.23
N CYS A 167 -14.09 7.16 0.03
CA CYS A 167 -14.78 8.12 -0.85
C CYS A 167 -13.81 9.19 -1.36
N GLN A 168 -12.54 8.83 -1.59
CA GLN A 168 -11.53 9.79 -2.05
C GLN A 168 -11.82 10.21 -3.49
N PRO A 169 -11.66 11.50 -3.83
CA PRO A 169 -11.73 11.97 -5.21
C PRO A 169 -10.71 11.28 -6.12
N ASP A 170 -11.06 11.11 -7.39
CA ASP A 170 -10.18 10.54 -8.40
C ASP A 170 -8.86 11.31 -8.51
N THR A 171 -8.89 12.64 -8.35
CA THR A 171 -7.69 13.48 -8.33
C THR A 171 -6.77 13.14 -7.16
N THR A 172 -7.32 12.83 -5.99
CA THR A 172 -6.56 12.39 -4.80
C THR A 172 -5.96 11.02 -5.04
N VAL A 173 -6.73 10.05 -5.55
CA VAL A 173 -6.23 8.70 -5.88
C VAL A 173 -5.12 8.78 -6.93
N ALA A 174 -5.31 9.58 -7.98
CA ALA A 174 -4.31 9.81 -9.02
C ALA A 174 -3.01 10.39 -8.45
N LYS A 175 -3.12 11.37 -7.56
CA LYS A 175 -1.98 11.97 -6.87
C LYS A 175 -1.22 10.93 -6.04
N HIS A 176 -1.92 10.11 -5.24
CA HIS A 176 -1.28 9.05 -4.46
C HIS A 176 -0.46 8.10 -5.35
N LEU A 177 -0.97 7.73 -6.53
CA LEU A 177 -0.25 6.87 -7.48
C LEU A 177 0.98 7.56 -8.10
N VAL A 178 0.87 8.85 -8.47
CA VAL A 178 1.97 9.63 -9.04
C VAL A 178 3.10 9.85 -8.01
N ASP A 179 2.74 10.15 -6.77
CA ASP A 179 3.72 10.34 -5.69
C ASP A 179 4.36 9.01 -5.30
N SER A 180 3.59 7.91 -5.29
CA SER A 180 4.13 6.55 -5.09
C SER A 180 5.16 6.19 -6.17
N GLN A 181 4.89 6.53 -7.43
CA GLN A 181 5.84 6.33 -8.53
C GLN A 181 7.10 7.17 -8.33
N SER A 182 6.94 8.40 -7.85
CA SER A 182 8.08 9.27 -7.52
C SER A 182 8.92 8.69 -6.38
N LEU A 183 8.29 8.14 -5.36
CA LEU A 183 8.98 7.48 -4.25
C LEU A 183 9.72 6.22 -4.73
N PHE A 184 9.08 5.37 -5.54
CA PHE A 184 9.71 4.18 -6.10
C PHE A 184 10.96 4.50 -6.91
N ASN A 185 10.92 5.58 -7.70
CA ASN A 185 12.09 6.05 -8.42
C ASN A 185 13.18 6.58 -7.47
N LEU A 186 12.78 7.27 -6.39
CA LEU A 186 13.69 7.82 -5.39
C LEU A 186 14.47 6.73 -4.63
N ILE A 187 13.79 5.64 -4.26
CA ILE A 187 14.40 4.51 -3.51
C ILE A 187 14.94 3.40 -4.42
N ASN A 188 14.93 3.61 -5.74
CA ASN A 188 15.31 2.61 -6.74
C ASN A 188 14.59 1.26 -6.55
N ALA A 189 13.26 1.32 -6.38
CA ALA A 189 12.42 0.15 -6.22
C ALA A 189 12.61 -0.85 -7.37
N SER A 190 12.57 -2.13 -7.04
CA SER A 190 12.87 -3.23 -7.99
C SER A 190 11.87 -3.29 -9.14
N ALA A 191 12.26 -3.96 -10.24
CA ALA A 191 11.39 -4.09 -11.41
C ALA A 191 10.03 -4.72 -11.07
N SER A 192 9.97 -5.68 -10.14
CA SER A 192 8.71 -6.30 -9.72
C SER A 192 7.81 -5.32 -8.97
N GLN A 193 8.36 -4.44 -8.13
CA GLN A 193 7.62 -3.40 -7.44
C GLN A 193 7.08 -2.35 -8.42
N GLN A 194 7.90 -1.95 -9.39
CA GLN A 194 7.49 -1.03 -10.46
C GLN A 194 6.33 -1.60 -11.29
N ILE A 195 6.38 -2.89 -11.63
CA ILE A 195 5.29 -3.59 -12.32
C ILE A 195 4.03 -3.60 -11.46
N ALA A 196 4.13 -3.95 -10.17
CA ALA A 196 2.98 -3.97 -9.27
C ALA A 196 2.29 -2.60 -9.18
N LEU A 197 3.06 -1.52 -9.04
CA LEU A 197 2.50 -0.16 -9.05
C LEU A 197 1.82 0.19 -10.38
N ALA A 198 2.42 -0.21 -11.51
CA ALA A 198 1.83 -0.01 -12.83
C ALA A 198 0.51 -0.77 -13.00
N GLU A 199 0.38 -1.96 -12.43
CA GLU A 199 -0.86 -2.74 -12.43
C GLU A 199 -1.96 -2.08 -11.59
N ILE A 200 -1.61 -1.54 -10.41
CA ILE A 200 -2.53 -0.76 -9.58
C ILE A 200 -3.00 0.50 -10.33
N ALA A 201 -2.07 1.23 -10.96
CA ALA A 201 -2.40 2.41 -11.75
C ALA A 201 -3.26 2.07 -12.99
N ARG A 202 -3.03 0.91 -13.61
CA ARG A 202 -3.87 0.40 -14.70
C ARG A 202 -5.27 0.07 -14.22
N PHE A 203 -5.41 -0.58 -13.06
CA PHE A 203 -6.72 -0.85 -12.45
C PHE A 203 -7.51 0.45 -12.27
N PHE A 204 -6.90 1.47 -11.65
CA PHE A 204 -7.51 2.79 -11.49
C PHE A 204 -7.94 3.42 -12.83
N LYS A 205 -7.05 3.44 -13.82
CA LYS A 205 -7.33 4.02 -15.15
C LYS A 205 -8.47 3.33 -15.90
N LEU A 206 -8.69 2.04 -15.67
CA LEU A 206 -9.78 1.30 -16.32
C LEU A 206 -11.15 1.67 -15.73
N LEU A 207 -11.21 2.06 -14.47
CA LEU A 207 -12.45 2.37 -13.75
C LEU A 207 -12.90 3.83 -13.86
N ILE A 208 -11.98 4.78 -14.08
CA ILE A 208 -12.36 6.18 -14.34
C ILE A 208 -12.97 6.36 -15.75
N LYS A 209 -12.69 5.43 -16.66
CA LYS A 209 -13.14 5.51 -18.06
C LYS A 209 -14.48 4.82 -18.33
N SER A 210 -15.10 4.24 -17.31
CA SER A 210 -16.41 3.58 -17.35
C SER A 210 -17.49 4.45 -16.71
#